data_AF-A0A932GDR8-F1
#
_entry.id   AF-A0A932GDR8-F1
#
_cell.length_a   1.000
_cell.length_b   1.000
_cell.length_c   1.000
_cell.angle_alpha   90.00
_cell.angle_beta   90.00
_cell.angle_gamma   90.00
#
_symmetry.space_group_name_H-M   'P 1'
#
loop_
_entity.id
_entity.type
_entity.pdbx_description
1 polymer ?
#
loop_
_entity_poly.entity_id
_entity_poly.type
_entity_poly.pdbx_seq_one_letter_code
_entity_poly.pdbx_strand_id
1 'polypeptide(L)'
;MKKDWEQYTKIELEQIKKSFLAVSFVFPLLFGFLFPFLLSRVYPRWPWFISWICASIVLLKPSLLRFPYAVWMLFASIAGRLSTMVLLFLLFYLIITPVAVIMRLAGRDPMQRTYDKKGLSYRVAKPFNSSMEDLF
;
A
#
# COMPACT_ATOMS: atom_id res chain seq x y z
N MET A 1 -15.27 -24.03 20.91
CA MET A 1 -15.25 -24.48 19.51
C MET A 1 -16.48 -24.03 18.71
N LYS A 2 -17.73 -24.45 18.97
CA LYS A 2 -18.87 -24.02 18.11
C LYS A 2 -19.28 -22.55 18.29
N LYS A 3 -19.07 -22.00 19.49
CA LYS A 3 -19.41 -20.61 19.87
C LYS A 3 -18.52 -19.57 19.17
N ASP A 4 -17.30 -19.96 18.84
CA ASP A 4 -16.29 -19.09 18.24
C ASP A 4 -16.63 -18.79 16.75
N TRP A 5 -17.06 -19.80 15.99
CA TRP A 5 -17.44 -19.67 14.57
C TRP A 5 -18.69 -18.78 14.34
N GLU A 6 -19.66 -18.85 15.24
CA GLU A 6 -20.84 -17.96 15.25
C GLU A 6 -20.45 -16.49 15.46
N GLN A 7 -19.39 -16.24 16.24
CA GLN A 7 -18.91 -14.90 16.52
C GLN A 7 -18.13 -14.32 15.33
N TYR A 8 -17.24 -15.09 14.71
CA TYR A 8 -16.50 -14.66 13.51
C TYR A 8 -17.44 -14.33 12.34
N THR A 9 -18.44 -15.18 12.10
CA THR A 9 -19.42 -14.96 11.02
C THR A 9 -20.27 -13.71 11.26
N LYS A 10 -20.70 -13.43 12.50
CA LYS A 10 -21.42 -12.19 12.83
C LYS A 10 -20.56 -10.94 12.61
N ILE A 11 -19.31 -10.96 13.07
CA ILE A 11 -18.37 -9.83 12.90
C ILE A 11 -18.11 -9.57 11.41
N GLU A 12 -17.84 -10.61 10.62
CA GLU A 12 -17.59 -10.51 9.19
C GLU A 12 -18.80 -9.96 8.44
N LEU A 13 -20.02 -10.43 8.76
CA LEU A 13 -21.25 -9.94 8.14
C LEU A 13 -21.51 -8.47 8.46
N GLU A 14 -21.28 -8.03 9.70
CA GLU A 14 -21.41 -6.62 10.09
C GLU A 14 -20.36 -5.72 9.41
N GLN A 15 -19.13 -6.21 9.26
CA GLN A 15 -18.06 -5.50 8.56
C GLN A 15 -18.35 -5.36 7.06
N ILE A 16 -18.87 -6.42 6.41
CA ILE A 16 -19.34 -6.40 5.02
C ILE A 16 -20.44 -5.36 4.88
N LYS A 17 -21.49 -5.41 5.72
CA LYS A 17 -22.62 -4.45 5.65
C LYS A 17 -22.14 -3.00 5.76
N LYS A 18 -21.30 -2.67 6.74
CA LYS A 18 -20.80 -1.29 6.95
C LYS A 18 -19.99 -0.77 5.77
N SER A 19 -19.13 -1.61 5.20
CA SER A 19 -18.31 -1.24 4.04
C SER A 19 -19.16 -0.98 2.80
N PHE A 20 -20.15 -1.85 2.53
CA PHE A 20 -21.06 -1.67 1.41
C PHE A 20 -22.03 -0.51 1.60
N LEU A 21 -22.47 -0.23 2.84
CA LEU A 21 -23.29 0.94 3.16
C LEU A 21 -22.52 2.24 2.90
N ALA A 22 -21.26 2.32 3.34
CA ALA A 22 -20.40 3.48 3.08
C ALA A 22 -20.17 3.68 1.58
N VAL A 23 -19.85 2.62 0.84
CA VAL A 23 -19.66 2.69 -0.62
C VAL A 23 -20.95 3.12 -1.32
N SER A 24 -22.11 2.59 -0.93
CA SER A 24 -23.40 2.93 -1.56
C SER A 24 -23.83 4.38 -1.32
N PHE A 25 -23.37 5.02 -0.24
CA PHE A 25 -23.62 6.44 0.00
C PHE A 25 -22.61 7.33 -0.73
N VAL A 26 -21.34 6.92 -0.75
CA VAL A 26 -20.24 7.69 -1.34
C VAL A 26 -20.27 7.67 -2.87
N PHE A 27 -20.64 6.56 -3.50
CA PHE A 27 -20.64 6.43 -4.97
C PHE A 27 -21.62 7.38 -5.67
N PRO A 28 -22.91 7.47 -5.27
CA PRO A 28 -23.87 8.40 -5.86
C PRO A 28 -23.52 9.86 -5.53
N LEU A 29 -22.93 10.12 -4.37
CA LEU A 29 -22.51 11.45 -3.97
C LEU A 29 -21.30 11.93 -4.80
N LEU A 30 -20.31 11.08 -5.06
CA LEU A 30 -19.17 11.42 -5.92
C LEU A 30 -19.54 11.46 -7.40
N PHE A 31 -20.17 10.40 -7.93
CA PHE A 31 -20.44 10.29 -9.37
C PHE A 31 -21.72 11.02 -9.81
N GLY A 32 -22.71 11.14 -8.93
CA GLY A 32 -23.99 11.81 -9.22
C GLY A 32 -24.01 13.29 -8.90
N PHE A 33 -23.22 13.75 -7.92
CA PHE A 33 -23.17 15.17 -7.53
C PHE A 33 -21.85 15.83 -7.92
N LEU A 34 -20.69 15.24 -7.58
CA LEU A 34 -19.39 15.89 -7.80
C LEU A 34 -18.92 15.87 -9.25
N PHE A 35 -19.09 14.75 -9.97
CA PHE A 35 -18.67 14.61 -11.37
C PHE A 35 -19.42 15.51 -12.38
N PRO A 36 -20.77 15.64 -12.33
CA PRO A 36 -21.47 16.59 -13.20
C PRO A 36 -21.20 18.05 -12.80
N PHE A 37 -20.89 18.31 -11.53
CA PHE A 37 -20.48 19.64 -11.06
C PHE A 37 -19.10 20.06 -11.56
N LEU A 38 -18.14 19.13 -11.66
CA LEU A 38 -16.79 19.42 -12.17
C LEU A 38 -16.67 19.44 -13.70
N LEU A 39 -17.46 18.66 -14.44
CA LEU A 39 -17.27 18.48 -15.90
C LEU A 39 -18.24 19.26 -16.80
N SER A 40 -19.26 19.95 -16.28
CA SER A 40 -20.19 20.81 -17.05
C SER A 40 -20.78 20.19 -18.34
N ARG A 41 -20.86 18.85 -18.41
CA ARG A 41 -21.32 18.12 -19.60
C ARG A 41 -22.40 17.12 -19.21
N VAL A 42 -23.58 17.33 -19.81
CA VAL A 42 -24.81 16.52 -19.86
C VAL A 42 -24.98 15.50 -18.74
N TYR A 43 -25.90 15.77 -17.81
CA TYR A 43 -26.33 14.83 -16.75
C TYR A 43 -26.67 13.45 -17.32
N PRO A 44 -25.79 12.44 -17.16
CA PRO A 44 -26.10 11.10 -17.63
C PRO A 44 -27.16 10.54 -16.67
N ARG A 45 -28.31 10.09 -17.19
CA ARG A 45 -29.37 9.46 -16.37
C ARG A 45 -29.06 8.02 -15.98
N TRP A 46 -28.11 7.38 -16.66
CA TRP A 46 -27.70 5.99 -16.46
C TRP A 46 -27.14 5.64 -15.05
N PRO A 47 -26.39 6.51 -14.34
CA PRO A 47 -25.92 6.25 -12.98
C PRO A 47 -27.05 6.03 -11.97
N TRP A 48 -28.20 6.68 -12.18
CA TRP A 48 -29.38 6.50 -11.32
C TRP A 48 -29.97 5.09 -11.46
N PHE A 49 -30.06 4.58 -12.69
CA PHE A 49 -30.50 3.20 -12.95
C PHE A 49 -29.52 2.17 -12.37
N ILE A 50 -28.21 2.40 -12.52
CA ILE A 50 -27.17 1.53 -11.93
C ILE A 50 -27.30 1.50 -10.40
N SER A 51 -27.53 2.66 -9.77
CA SER A 51 -27.65 2.76 -8.32
C SER A 51 -28.93 2.08 -7.80
N TRP A 52 -30.04 2.24 -8.52
CA TRP A 52 -31.30 1.58 -8.17
C TRP A 52 -31.20 0.06 -8.26
N ILE A 53 -30.63 -0.45 -9.35
CA ILE A 53 -30.37 -1.89 -9.53
C ILE A 53 -29.44 -2.42 -8.44
N CYS A 54 -28.37 -1.70 -8.14
CA CYS A 54 -27.43 -2.10 -7.10
C CYS A 54 -28.10 -2.12 -5.71
N ALA A 55 -28.90 -1.10 -5.38
CA ALA A 55 -29.64 -1.02 -4.12
C ALA A 55 -30.70 -2.12 -3.98
N SER A 56 -31.45 -2.43 -5.04
CA SER A 56 -32.38 -3.57 -5.05
C SER A 56 -31.66 -4.89 -4.78
N ILE A 57 -30.47 -5.12 -5.38
CA ILE A 57 -29.68 -6.33 -5.16
C ILE A 57 -29.22 -6.45 -3.70
N VAL A 58 -28.82 -5.33 -3.06
CA VAL A 58 -28.45 -5.30 -1.64
C VAL A 58 -29.61 -5.73 -0.73
N LEU A 59 -30.83 -5.26 -1.01
CA LEU A 59 -32.02 -5.52 -0.19
C LEU A 59 -32.57 -6.94 -0.38
N LEU A 60 -32.55 -7.47 -1.61
CA LEU A 60 -33.21 -8.74 -1.95
C LEU A 60 -32.40 -9.98 -1.53
N LYS A 61 -31.07 -9.97 -1.67
CA LYS A 61 -30.22 -11.13 -1.34
C LYS A 61 -28.84 -10.71 -0.84
N PRO A 62 -28.65 -10.48 0.48
CA PRO A 62 -27.34 -10.20 1.08
C PRO A 62 -26.31 -11.33 0.84
N SER A 63 -26.76 -12.59 0.68
CA SER A 63 -25.84 -13.70 0.37
C SER A 63 -25.18 -13.59 -1.00
N LEU A 64 -25.77 -12.88 -1.97
CA LEU A 64 -25.14 -12.68 -3.27
C LEU A 64 -23.96 -11.69 -3.17
N LEU A 65 -23.93 -10.85 -2.14
CA LEU A 65 -22.85 -9.89 -1.89
C LEU A 65 -21.56 -10.55 -1.37
N ARG A 66 -21.63 -11.81 -0.89
CA ARG A 66 -20.42 -12.57 -0.54
C ARG A 66 -19.52 -12.80 -1.74
N PHE A 67 -20.08 -13.02 -2.93
CA PHE A 67 -19.29 -13.29 -4.13
C PHE A 67 -18.44 -12.09 -4.59
N PRO A 68 -19.00 -10.88 -4.83
CA PRO A 68 -18.19 -9.72 -5.17
C PRO A 68 -17.27 -9.30 -4.02
N TYR A 69 -17.68 -9.46 -2.75
CA TYR A 69 -16.79 -9.22 -1.61
C TYR A 69 -15.58 -10.15 -1.60
N ALA A 70 -15.76 -11.44 -1.90
CA ALA A 70 -14.66 -12.39 -1.99
C ALA A 70 -13.68 -12.04 -3.12
N VAL A 71 -14.19 -11.65 -4.29
CA VAL A 71 -13.36 -11.18 -5.41
C VAL A 71 -12.62 -9.90 -5.04
N TRP A 72 -13.31 -8.95 -4.39
CA TRP A 72 -12.71 -7.72 -3.91
C TRP A 72 -11.62 -7.97 -2.86
N MET A 73 -11.84 -8.90 -1.95
CA MET A 73 -10.84 -9.30 -0.95
C MET A 73 -9.62 -9.97 -1.58
N LEU A 74 -9.80 -10.76 -2.63
CA LEU A 74 -8.68 -11.33 -3.38
C LEU A 74 -7.86 -10.21 -4.04
N PHE A 75 -8.54 -9.24 -4.66
CA PHE A 75 -7.90 -8.07 -5.24
C PHE A 75 -7.16 -7.23 -4.19
N ALA A 76 -7.79 -6.96 -3.05
CA ALA A 76 -7.20 -6.23 -1.94
C ALA A 76 -5.97 -6.95 -1.37
N SER A 77 -5.98 -8.28 -1.34
CA SER A 77 -4.84 -9.09 -0.90
C SER A 77 -3.65 -8.97 -1.85
N ILE A 78 -3.91 -9.00 -3.15
CA ILE A 78 -2.87 -8.80 -4.19
C ILE A 78 -2.35 -7.36 -4.13
N ALA A 79 -3.25 -6.37 -4.01
CA ALA A 79 -2.91 -4.96 -3.89
C ALA A 79 -2.11 -4.66 -2.61
N GLY A 80 -2.40 -5.33 -1.50
CA GLY A 80 -1.63 -5.23 -0.27
C GLY A 80 -0.19 -5.70 -0.46
N ARG A 81 0.00 -6.85 -1.13
CA ARG A 81 1.35 -7.34 -1.46
C ARG A 81 2.08 -6.41 -2.41
N LEU A 82 1.39 -5.89 -3.42
CA LEU A 82 1.96 -4.94 -4.37
C LEU A 82 2.38 -3.64 -3.68
N SER A 83 1.55 -3.12 -2.77
CA SER A 83 1.85 -1.90 -2.00
C SER A 83 3.17 -2.00 -1.24
N THR A 84 3.45 -3.13 -0.59
CA THR A 84 4.73 -3.33 0.11
C THR A 84 5.92 -3.31 -0.85
N MET A 85 5.78 -3.92 -2.02
CA MET A 85 6.83 -3.94 -3.05
C MET A 85 7.05 -2.56 -3.68
N VAL A 86 5.95 -1.87 -3.99
CA VAL A 86 5.96 -0.52 -4.57
C VAL A 86 6.54 0.48 -3.57
N LEU A 87 6.16 0.41 -2.30
CA LEU A 87 6.68 1.30 -1.27
C LEU A 87 8.21 1.15 -1.13
N LEU A 88 8.72 -0.08 -1.09
CA LEU A 88 10.15 -0.34 -1.02
C LEU A 88 10.88 0.16 -2.28
N PHE A 89 10.34 -0.15 -3.46
CA PHE A 89 10.88 0.31 -4.73
C PHE A 89 10.94 1.84 -4.79
N LEU A 90 9.85 2.50 -4.41
CA LEU A 90 9.75 3.95 -4.40
C LEU A 90 10.71 4.56 -3.39
N LEU A 91 10.80 4.03 -2.18
CA LEU A 91 11.74 4.52 -1.17
C LEU A 91 13.19 4.38 -1.66
N PHE A 92 13.55 3.25 -2.26
CA PHE A 92 14.89 3.04 -2.80
C PHE A 92 15.19 3.99 -3.96
N TYR A 93 14.29 4.11 -4.93
CA TYR A 93 14.54 4.90 -6.14
C TYR A 93 14.43 6.41 -5.89
N LEU A 94 13.53 6.84 -5.01
CA LEU A 94 13.21 8.25 -4.80
C LEU A 94 14.04 8.89 -3.67
N ILE A 95 14.52 8.10 -2.71
CA ILE A 95 15.31 8.61 -1.58
C ILE A 95 16.74 8.06 -1.63
N ILE A 96 16.92 6.73 -1.54
CA ILE A 96 18.25 6.14 -1.38
C ILE A 96 19.13 6.39 -2.61
N THR A 97 18.58 6.17 -3.81
CA THR A 97 19.30 6.31 -5.08
C THR A 97 19.79 7.74 -5.32
N PRO A 98 18.96 8.80 -5.23
CA PRO A 98 19.44 10.15 -5.44
C PRO A 98 20.43 10.59 -4.36
N VAL A 99 20.26 10.16 -3.10
CA VAL A 99 21.24 10.42 -2.04
C VAL A 99 22.59 9.80 -2.40
N ALA A 100 22.62 8.54 -2.86
CA ALA A 100 23.84 7.88 -3.30
C ALA A 100 24.47 8.56 -4.53
N VAL A 101 23.66 9.02 -5.48
CA VAL A 101 24.13 9.78 -6.65
C VAL A 101 24.76 11.11 -6.22
N ILE A 102 24.12 11.85 -5.32
CA ILE A 102 24.63 13.11 -4.78
C ILE A 102 25.96 12.87 -4.03
N MET A 103 26.06 11.84 -3.19
CA MET A 103 27.30 11.50 -2.50
C MET A 103 28.43 11.14 -3.47
N ARG A 104 28.11 10.39 -4.53
CA ARG A 104 29.06 10.01 -5.58
C ARG A 104 29.55 11.22 -6.37
N LEU A 105 28.68 12.19 -6.68
CA LEU A 105 29.05 13.46 -7.32
C LEU A 105 29.86 14.37 -6.38
N ALA A 106 29.57 14.34 -5.07
CA ALA A 106 30.31 15.08 -4.06
C ALA A 106 31.70 14.46 -3.73
N GLY A 107 32.10 13.38 -4.39
CA GLY A 107 33.40 12.73 -4.20
C GLY A 107 33.57 12.01 -2.86
N ARG A 108 32.49 11.89 -2.06
CA ARG A 108 32.50 11.11 -0.83
C ARG A 108 32.04 9.69 -1.15
N ASP A 109 33.01 8.78 -1.26
CA ASP A 109 32.74 7.35 -1.26
C ASP A 109 32.73 6.86 0.21
N PRO A 110 31.56 6.71 0.86
CA PRO A 110 31.49 6.24 2.23
C PRO A 110 32.01 4.81 2.38
N MET A 111 32.15 4.09 1.28
CA MET A 111 32.51 2.68 1.28
C MET A 111 33.97 2.45 0.86
N GLN A 112 34.75 3.52 0.58
CA GLN A 112 36.15 3.47 0.15
C GLN A 112 36.42 2.30 -0.82
N ARG A 113 35.53 2.11 -1.80
CA ARG A 113 35.56 0.98 -2.72
C ARG A 113 36.62 1.14 -3.80
N THR A 114 37.27 2.30 -3.86
CA THR A 114 38.39 2.54 -4.75
C THR A 114 39.55 1.64 -4.33
N TYR A 115 39.82 0.62 -5.13
CA TYR A 115 40.95 -0.30 -4.96
C TYR A 115 42.26 0.50 -4.97
N ASP A 116 42.88 0.66 -3.81
CA ASP A 116 44.19 1.29 -3.69
C ASP A 116 45.26 0.34 -4.22
N LYS A 117 45.70 0.57 -5.46
CA LYS A 117 46.77 -0.21 -6.10
C LYS A 117 48.12 -0.06 -5.37
N LYS A 118 48.28 0.91 -4.46
CA LYS A 118 49.50 1.15 -3.69
C LYS A 118 49.46 0.57 -2.27
N GLY A 119 48.30 0.08 -1.81
CA GLY A 119 48.14 -0.54 -0.50
C GLY A 119 48.67 -1.98 -0.49
N LEU A 120 49.75 -2.24 0.26
CA LEU A 120 50.36 -3.58 0.39
C LEU A 120 49.47 -4.59 1.14
N SER A 121 48.37 -4.16 1.77
CA SER A 121 47.45 -5.02 2.50
C SER A 121 46.10 -4.34 2.74
N TYR A 122 45.02 -5.11 2.69
CA TYR A 122 43.67 -4.67 3.10
C TYR A 122 43.53 -4.53 4.61
N ARG A 123 44.50 -5.04 5.39
CA ARG A 123 44.48 -4.95 6.86
C ARG A 123 44.98 -3.58 7.29
N VAL A 124 44.14 -2.83 8.00
CA VAL A 124 44.58 -1.67 8.79
C VAL A 124 45.51 -2.20 9.88
N ALA A 125 46.79 -1.79 9.85
CA ALA A 125 47.73 -2.16 10.89
C ALA A 125 47.27 -1.55 12.22
N LYS A 126 47.03 -2.39 13.23
CA LYS A 126 46.80 -1.88 14.59
C LYS A 126 48.11 -1.25 15.09
N PRO A 127 48.07 -0.05 15.68
CA PRO A 127 49.24 0.50 16.34
C PRO A 127 49.68 -0.45 17.46
N PHE A 128 50.99 -0.66 17.61
CA PHE A 128 51.58 -1.56 18.61
C PHE A 128 51.23 -1.14 20.06
N ASN A 129 50.89 0.13 20.26
CA ASN A 129 50.40 0.69 21.52
C ASN A 129 48.87 0.89 21.48
N SER A 130 48.10 -0.20 21.36
CA SER A 130 46.67 -0.16 21.63
C SER A 130 46.46 -0.58 23.08
N SER A 131 46.35 0.40 23.98
CA SER A 131 46.01 0.16 25.38
C SER A 131 44.60 -0.40 25.47
N MET A 132 44.35 -1.28 26.46
CA MET A 132 43.08 -2.00 26.64
C MET A 132 41.86 -1.08 26.89
N GLU A 133 42.12 0.21 27.11
CA GLU A 133 41.14 1.28 27.33
C GLU A 133 40.37 1.64 26.05
N ASP A 134 40.95 1.38 24.87
CA ASP A 134 40.33 1.68 23.57
C ASP A 134 39.42 0.56 23.04
N LEU A 135 39.25 -0.54 23.81
CA LEU A 135 38.53 -1.76 23.41
C LEU A 135 37.18 -1.98 24.12
N PHE A 136 36.79 -1.11 25.04
CA PHE A 136 35.52 -1.14 25.78
C PHE A 136 34.73 0.16 25.53
#